data_AF-A0A496PXW3-F1
#
_entry.id   AF-A0A496PXW3-F1
#
_cell.length_a   1.000
_cell.length_b   1.000
_cell.length_c   1.000
_cell.angle_alpha   90.00
_cell.angle_beta   90.00
_cell.angle_gamma   90.00
#
_symmetry.space_group_name_H-M   'P 1'
#
loop_
_entity.id
_entity.type
_entity.pdbx_description
1 polymer ?
#
loop_
_entity_poly.entity_id
_entity_poly.type
_entity_poly.pdbx_seq_one_letter_code
_entity_poly.pdbx_strand_id
1 'polypeptide(L)'
;MKTLITCTLFLIAAQCLVTGTSSADDIIVPESWAGIWETTTTEMDCETFEVISVSTTLDTLCAGDTMNPENPDPDAPELVCTGTITDDTIHFECSLTMDILPGCSVTFSFVSDGTRNGDNSSGVTIQTTTYTGAGCFFPDTCTRTESTSVRIGVDPGCGQTPVDSHTWGTLKSSYR
;
A
#
# COMPACT_ATOMS: atom_id res chain seq x y z
N MET A 1 7.65 -18.58 -73.80
CA MET A 1 6.58 -18.34 -72.80
C MET A 1 7.23 -17.81 -71.55
N LYS A 2 6.72 -16.69 -71.02
CA LYS A 2 7.27 -15.94 -69.88
C LYS A 2 6.81 -16.59 -68.57
N THR A 3 7.74 -16.95 -67.69
CA THR A 3 7.43 -17.42 -66.34
C THR A 3 7.72 -16.29 -65.36
N LEU A 4 6.67 -15.79 -64.72
CA LEU A 4 6.69 -14.70 -63.75
C LEU A 4 7.35 -15.16 -62.44
N ILE A 5 8.29 -14.35 -61.97
CA ILE A 5 8.93 -14.44 -60.65
C ILE A 5 7.96 -13.82 -59.64
N THR A 6 7.34 -14.64 -58.80
CA THR A 6 6.53 -14.20 -57.67
C THR A 6 7.46 -13.84 -56.52
N CYS A 7 7.64 -12.54 -56.29
CA CYS A 7 8.43 -11.99 -55.18
C CYS A 7 7.54 -11.96 -53.93
N THR A 8 7.70 -12.95 -53.04
CA THR A 8 6.98 -13.02 -51.77
C THR A 8 7.60 -12.01 -50.80
N LEU A 9 6.95 -10.85 -50.64
CA LEU A 9 7.28 -9.87 -49.60
C LEU A 9 6.92 -10.45 -48.22
N PHE A 10 7.92 -10.86 -47.45
CA PHE A 10 7.76 -11.13 -46.02
C PHE A 10 7.74 -9.79 -45.27
N LEU A 11 6.53 -9.32 -44.95
CA LEU A 11 6.32 -8.20 -44.04
C LEU A 11 6.54 -8.72 -42.60
N ILE A 12 7.77 -8.65 -42.10
CA ILE A 12 8.08 -8.93 -40.69
C ILE A 12 7.58 -7.72 -39.89
N ALA A 13 6.36 -7.83 -39.36
CA ALA A 13 5.85 -6.92 -38.35
C ALA A 13 6.69 -7.11 -37.09
N ALA A 14 7.68 -6.24 -36.87
CA ALA A 14 8.37 -6.09 -35.61
C ALA A 14 7.37 -5.56 -34.58
N GLN A 15 6.65 -6.47 -33.93
CA GLN A 15 5.93 -6.18 -32.71
C GLN A 15 7.01 -5.98 -31.63
N CYS A 16 7.43 -4.73 -31.42
CA CYS A 16 8.03 -4.33 -30.15
C CYS A 16 6.98 -4.55 -29.08
N LEU A 17 6.93 -5.76 -28.52
CA LEU A 17 6.35 -6.02 -27.21
C LEU A 17 7.20 -5.21 -26.22
N VAL A 18 6.82 -3.95 -26.02
CA VAL A 18 7.22 -3.20 -24.83
C VAL A 18 6.43 -3.82 -23.70
N THR A 19 6.95 -4.92 -23.15
CA THR A 19 6.56 -5.39 -21.81
C THR A 19 7.13 -4.38 -20.82
N GLY A 20 6.47 -3.22 -20.72
CA GLY A 20 6.68 -2.32 -19.60
C GLY A 20 6.09 -3.01 -18.39
N THR A 21 6.90 -3.80 -17.68
CA THR A 21 6.72 -4.01 -16.26
C THR A 21 6.84 -2.63 -15.63
N SER A 22 5.69 -1.98 -15.44
CA SER A 22 5.54 -0.89 -14.49
C SER A 22 5.94 -1.45 -13.13
N SER A 23 7.21 -1.33 -12.76
CA SER A 23 7.57 -1.37 -11.35
C SER A 23 6.73 -0.26 -10.72
N ALA A 24 5.90 -0.59 -9.73
CA ALA A 24 5.28 0.43 -8.91
C ALA A 24 6.40 1.36 -8.44
N ASP A 25 6.30 2.65 -8.74
CA ASP A 25 7.30 3.61 -8.25
C ASP A 25 7.30 3.53 -6.73
N ASP A 26 8.48 3.27 -6.15
CA ASP A 26 8.62 3.19 -4.70
C ASP A 26 8.13 4.49 -4.07
N ILE A 27 7.17 4.38 -3.15
CA ILE A 27 6.65 5.53 -2.40
C ILE A 27 7.68 5.88 -1.32
N ILE A 28 8.50 6.90 -1.59
CA ILE A 28 9.61 7.31 -0.72
C ILE A 28 9.14 8.30 0.36
N VAL A 29 9.56 8.06 1.59
CA VAL A 29 9.26 8.93 2.74
C VAL A 29 10.20 10.16 2.72
N PRO A 30 9.67 11.40 2.69
CA PRO A 30 10.50 12.60 2.70
C PRO A 30 11.11 12.86 4.09
N GLU A 31 12.25 13.57 4.12
CA GLU A 31 12.92 13.98 5.36
C GLU A 31 11.99 14.73 6.32
N SER A 32 11.07 15.51 5.76
CA SER A 32 10.09 16.27 6.51
C SER A 32 9.19 15.39 7.39
N TRP A 33 9.01 14.11 7.05
CA TRP A 33 8.24 13.14 7.84
C TRP A 33 9.09 12.34 8.83
N ALA A 34 10.41 12.40 8.75
CA ALA A 34 11.31 11.58 9.57
C ALA A 34 11.24 11.95 11.06
N GLY A 35 11.13 10.95 11.94
CA GLY A 35 11.05 11.17 13.37
C GLY A 35 10.25 10.11 14.11
N ILE A 36 10.13 10.29 15.42
CA ILE A 36 9.30 9.44 16.28
C ILE A 36 7.93 10.10 16.41
N TRP A 37 6.90 9.37 16.02
CA TRP A 37 5.51 9.83 16.01
C TRP A 37 4.68 9.05 17.01
N GLU A 38 3.97 9.76 17.88
CA GLU A 38 2.88 9.19 18.65
C GLU A 38 1.59 9.33 17.84
N THR A 39 0.99 8.20 17.45
CA THR A 39 -0.22 8.17 16.62
C THR A 39 -1.38 7.57 17.40
N THR A 40 -2.47 8.32 17.50
CA THR A 40 -3.76 7.81 17.99
C THR A 40 -4.63 7.46 16.79
N THR A 41 -5.11 6.22 16.75
CA THR A 41 -6.04 5.73 15.73
C THR A 41 -7.41 5.48 16.34
N THR A 42 -8.45 5.84 15.60
CA THR A 42 -9.84 5.46 15.87
C THR A 42 -10.33 4.65 14.69
N GLU A 43 -10.63 3.39 14.94
CA GLU A 43 -11.13 2.46 13.94
C GLU A 43 -12.66 2.39 14.03
N MET A 44 -13.31 2.50 12.88
CA MET A 44 -14.77 2.55 12.76
C MET A 44 -15.26 1.68 11.62
N ASP A 45 -16.47 1.18 11.74
CA ASP A 45 -17.21 0.62 10.62
C ASP A 45 -17.55 1.73 9.60
N CYS A 46 -17.31 1.49 8.31
CA CYS A 46 -17.49 2.52 7.27
C CYS A 46 -18.95 2.98 7.10
N GLU A 47 -19.93 2.12 7.38
CA GLU A 47 -21.34 2.40 7.11
C GLU A 47 -22.02 3.07 8.31
N THR A 48 -21.76 2.53 9.50
CA THR A 48 -22.43 2.91 10.75
C THR A 48 -21.65 3.97 11.53
N PHE A 49 -20.35 4.15 11.25
CA PHE A 49 -19.42 4.94 12.05
C PHE A 49 -19.36 4.51 13.52
N GLU A 50 -19.75 3.27 13.83
CA GLU A 50 -19.56 2.70 15.16
C GLU A 50 -18.07 2.52 15.42
N VAL A 51 -17.60 2.99 16.58
CA VAL A 51 -16.21 2.84 17.00
C VAL A 51 -15.94 1.39 17.39
N ILE A 52 -15.05 0.75 16.62
CA ILE A 52 -14.60 -0.62 16.84
C ILE A 52 -13.47 -0.63 17.87
N SER A 53 -12.48 0.26 17.67
CA SER A 53 -11.29 0.31 18.51
C SER A 53 -10.68 1.72 18.56
N VAL A 54 -9.95 2.00 19.65
CA VAL A 54 -9.12 3.20 19.78
C VAL A 54 -7.77 2.75 20.35
N SER A 55 -6.68 3.17 19.73
CA SER A 55 -5.34 2.81 20.17
C SER A 55 -4.35 3.95 20.00
N THR A 56 -3.29 3.96 20.80
CA THR A 56 -2.18 4.89 20.66
C THR A 56 -0.89 4.09 20.54
N THR A 57 -0.09 4.39 19.53
CA THR A 57 1.16 3.69 19.21
C THR A 57 2.29 4.68 18.96
N LEU A 58 3.53 4.26 19.21
CA LEU A 58 4.72 4.99 18.81
C LEU A 58 5.27 4.35 17.54
N ASP A 59 5.67 5.20 16.59
CA ASP A 59 6.28 4.77 15.36
C ASP A 59 7.50 5.61 15.01
N THR A 60 8.42 5.05 14.23
CA THR A 60 9.59 5.77 13.72
C THR A 60 9.54 5.79 12.22
N LEU A 61 9.46 7.00 11.64
CA LEU A 61 9.53 7.18 10.20
C LEU A 61 10.93 7.63 9.82
N CYS A 62 11.41 7.06 8.73
CA CYS A 62 12.76 7.20 8.24
C CYS A 62 12.77 7.88 6.88
N ALA A 63 13.59 8.92 6.73
CA ALA A 63 13.76 9.56 5.44
C ALA A 63 14.38 8.57 4.44
N GLY A 64 13.78 8.45 3.26
CA GLY A 64 14.26 7.55 2.21
C GLY A 64 13.72 6.12 2.28
N ASP A 65 13.01 5.75 3.36
CA ASP A 65 12.35 4.45 3.42
C ASP A 65 11.20 4.37 2.41
N THR A 66 10.95 3.16 1.93
CA THR A 66 9.86 2.84 1.00
C THR A 66 8.62 2.40 1.77
N MET A 67 7.43 2.82 1.34
CA MET A 67 6.17 2.28 1.88
C MET A 67 5.82 0.89 1.36
N ASN A 68 6.58 0.34 0.42
CA ASN A 68 6.39 -1.03 -0.03
C ASN A 68 7.12 -1.97 0.94
N PRO A 69 6.42 -2.72 1.82
CA PRO A 69 7.09 -3.67 2.68
C PRO A 69 7.70 -4.78 1.83
N GLU A 70 9.00 -4.99 1.94
CA GLU A 70 9.61 -6.19 1.37
C GLU A 70 8.96 -7.40 2.04
N ASN A 71 8.23 -8.20 1.26
CA ASN A 71 7.69 -9.47 1.74
C ASN A 71 8.85 -10.48 1.78
N PRO A 72 9.29 -10.93 2.98
CA PRO A 72 10.41 -11.86 3.08
C PRO A 72 10.07 -13.25 2.54
N ASP A 73 8.78 -13.56 2.37
CA ASP A 73 8.31 -14.79 1.76
C ASP A 73 8.07 -14.57 0.25
N PRO A 74 8.90 -15.14 -0.64
CA PRO A 74 8.74 -14.98 -2.09
C PRO A 74 7.48 -15.67 -2.64
N ASP A 75 6.88 -16.58 -1.88
CA ASP A 75 5.66 -17.30 -2.27
C ASP A 75 4.39 -16.60 -1.75
N ALA A 76 4.53 -15.58 -0.90
CA ALA A 76 3.42 -14.83 -0.38
C ALA A 76 2.93 -13.80 -1.41
N PRO A 77 1.61 -13.52 -1.43
CA PRO A 77 1.03 -12.58 -2.39
C PRO A 77 1.61 -11.18 -2.18
N GLU A 78 1.90 -10.51 -3.30
CA GLU A 78 2.53 -9.18 -3.30
C GLU A 78 1.49 -8.10 -3.01
N LEU A 79 1.79 -7.22 -2.04
CA LEU A 79 1.03 -6.01 -1.80
C LEU A 79 1.48 -4.95 -2.80
N VAL A 80 0.60 -4.58 -3.73
CA VAL A 80 0.92 -3.58 -4.75
C VAL A 80 0.41 -2.22 -4.28
N CYS A 81 1.31 -1.27 -4.07
CA CYS A 81 0.99 0.09 -3.66
C CYS A 81 1.34 1.11 -4.75
N THR A 82 0.49 2.12 -4.95
CA THR A 82 0.77 3.29 -5.77
C THR A 82 0.42 4.54 -5.00
N GLY A 83 1.19 5.62 -5.14
CA GLY A 83 0.91 6.82 -4.36
C GLY A 83 2.01 7.86 -4.42
N THR A 84 1.92 8.84 -3.53
CA THR A 84 2.90 9.91 -3.38
C THR A 84 2.87 10.43 -1.95
N ILE A 85 4.07 10.67 -1.40
CA ILE A 85 4.26 11.44 -0.18
C ILE A 85 5.01 12.71 -0.55
N THR A 86 4.45 13.85 -0.17
CA THR A 86 5.10 15.16 -0.29
C THR A 86 5.46 15.68 1.10
N ASP A 87 6.04 16.86 1.18
CA ASP A 87 6.34 17.48 2.46
C ASP A 87 5.09 17.75 3.31
N ASP A 88 3.89 17.84 2.75
CA ASP A 88 2.70 18.20 3.53
C ASP A 88 1.54 17.22 3.36
N THR A 89 1.62 16.30 2.41
CA THR A 89 0.52 15.38 2.08
C THR A 89 1.01 13.96 1.90
N ILE A 90 0.16 13.01 2.23
CA ILE A 90 0.33 11.61 1.87
C ILE A 90 -0.94 11.12 1.17
N HIS A 91 -0.75 10.41 0.06
CA HIS A 91 -1.81 9.68 -0.61
C HIS A 91 -1.24 8.37 -1.12
N PHE A 92 -1.84 7.23 -0.78
CA PHE A 92 -1.50 5.96 -1.41
C PHE A 92 -2.67 5.00 -1.45
N GLU A 93 -2.66 4.16 -2.46
CA GLU A 93 -3.61 3.07 -2.68
C GLU A 93 -2.83 1.77 -2.74
N CYS A 94 -3.21 0.80 -1.92
CA CYS A 94 -2.61 -0.53 -1.92
C CYS A 94 -3.67 -1.60 -2.17
N SER A 95 -3.29 -2.67 -2.86
CA SER A 95 -4.15 -3.82 -3.07
C SER A 95 -3.38 -5.13 -2.97
N LEU A 96 -3.99 -6.11 -2.33
CA LEU A 96 -3.50 -7.47 -2.19
C LEU A 96 -4.64 -8.42 -2.51
N THR A 97 -4.44 -9.36 -3.43
CA THR A 97 -5.41 -10.42 -3.70
C THR A 97 -4.77 -11.77 -3.45
N MET A 98 -5.47 -12.64 -2.74
CA MET A 98 -4.99 -13.99 -2.42
C MET A 98 -6.13 -15.00 -2.33
N ASP A 99 -5.83 -16.25 -2.66
CA ASP A 99 -6.77 -17.35 -2.48
C ASP A 99 -6.76 -17.80 -1.01
N ILE A 100 -7.92 -17.83 -0.36
CA ILE A 100 -8.07 -18.28 1.03
C ILE A 100 -8.56 -19.72 1.13
N LEU A 101 -9.33 -20.16 0.14
CA LEU A 101 -9.85 -21.52 -0.01
C LEU A 101 -9.99 -21.84 -1.51
N PRO A 102 -10.05 -23.12 -1.92
CA PRO A 102 -10.27 -23.47 -3.32
C PRO A 102 -11.54 -22.80 -3.88
N GLY A 103 -11.36 -21.91 -4.88
CA GLY A 103 -12.45 -21.17 -5.50
C GLY A 103 -12.96 -19.95 -4.73
N CYS A 104 -12.24 -19.52 -3.69
CA CYS A 104 -12.52 -18.29 -2.94
C CYS A 104 -11.27 -17.44 -2.77
N SER A 105 -11.31 -16.22 -3.31
CA SER A 105 -10.26 -15.23 -3.21
C SER A 105 -10.72 -14.07 -2.33
N VAL A 106 -9.79 -13.52 -1.54
CA VAL A 106 -9.98 -12.29 -0.79
C VAL A 106 -9.13 -11.20 -1.43
N THR A 107 -9.68 -10.00 -1.55
CA THR A 107 -8.95 -8.80 -1.94
C THR A 107 -9.02 -7.79 -0.80
N PHE A 108 -7.85 -7.42 -0.30
CA PHE A 108 -7.68 -6.31 0.63
C PHE A 108 -7.27 -5.08 -0.17
N SER A 109 -8.03 -4.00 -0.07
CA SER A 109 -7.69 -2.71 -0.66
C SER A 109 -7.63 -1.65 0.42
N PHE A 110 -6.61 -0.80 0.35
CA PHE A 110 -6.38 0.30 1.28
C PHE A 110 -6.26 1.59 0.48
N VAL A 111 -6.95 2.64 0.91
CA VAL A 111 -6.71 4.01 0.44
C VAL A 111 -6.40 4.86 1.65
N SER A 112 -5.26 5.51 1.65
CA SER A 112 -4.82 6.38 2.74
C SER A 112 -4.59 7.78 2.24
N ASP A 113 -5.19 8.76 2.92
CA ASP A 113 -5.01 10.18 2.69
C ASP A 113 -4.61 10.85 4.00
N GLY A 114 -3.65 11.77 3.95
CA GLY A 114 -3.23 12.49 5.13
C GLY A 114 -2.55 13.81 4.85
N THR A 115 -2.48 14.64 5.88
CA THR A 115 -1.82 15.94 5.86
C THR A 115 -0.89 16.09 7.04
N ARG A 116 0.21 16.82 6.86
CA ARG A 116 1.12 17.24 7.91
C ARG A 116 1.15 18.75 8.02
N ASN A 117 1.24 19.24 9.25
CA ASN A 117 1.49 20.64 9.57
C ASN A 117 2.53 20.72 10.69
N GLY A 118 3.80 20.87 10.30
CA GLY A 118 4.94 20.83 11.22
C GLY A 118 5.08 19.46 11.88
N ASP A 119 4.85 19.43 13.19
CA ASP A 119 4.94 18.23 14.05
C ASP A 119 3.58 17.57 14.31
N ASN A 120 2.53 17.97 13.60
CA ASN A 120 1.22 17.32 13.69
C ASN A 120 0.87 16.73 12.33
N SER A 121 0.25 15.55 12.32
CA SER A 121 -0.38 14.99 11.14
C SER A 121 -1.77 14.46 11.45
N SER A 122 -2.58 14.37 10.42
CA SER A 122 -3.87 13.70 10.47
C SER A 122 -4.10 12.93 9.18
N GLY A 123 -4.84 11.83 9.26
CA GLY A 123 -5.09 10.99 8.11
C GLY A 123 -6.34 10.15 8.27
N VAL A 124 -6.77 9.61 7.14
CA VAL A 124 -7.88 8.70 6.99
C VAL A 124 -7.39 7.55 6.14
N THR A 125 -7.56 6.33 6.64
CA THR A 125 -7.35 5.12 5.85
C THR A 125 -8.67 4.38 5.74
N ILE A 126 -9.06 4.03 4.51
CA ILE A 126 -10.19 3.15 4.24
C ILE A 126 -9.63 1.80 3.82
N GLN A 127 -9.99 0.77 4.56
CA GLN A 127 -9.71 -0.61 4.21
C GLN A 127 -11.02 -1.26 3.76
N THR A 128 -10.98 -1.92 2.61
CA THR A 128 -12.07 -2.76 2.13
C THR A 128 -11.55 -4.17 1.95
N THR A 129 -12.29 -5.13 2.49
CA THR A 129 -12.04 -6.56 2.26
C THR A 129 -13.20 -7.10 1.45
N THR A 130 -12.90 -7.60 0.25
CA THR A 130 -13.90 -8.19 -0.63
C THR A 130 -13.63 -9.67 -0.85
N TYR A 131 -14.68 -10.48 -0.84
CA TYR A 131 -14.58 -11.92 -1.03
C TYR A 131 -15.27 -12.32 -2.35
N THR A 132 -14.54 -13.01 -3.22
CA THR A 132 -15.05 -13.37 -4.55
C THR A 132 -14.83 -14.85 -4.86
N GLY A 133 -15.83 -15.49 -5.47
CA GLY A 133 -15.74 -16.86 -5.98
C GLY A 133 -16.75 -17.85 -5.39
N ALA A 134 -16.84 -19.03 -6.03
CA ALA A 134 -17.75 -20.10 -5.67
C ALA A 134 -17.22 -20.85 -4.43
N GLY A 135 -17.51 -20.32 -3.24
CA GLY A 135 -17.01 -20.85 -1.96
C GLY A 135 -16.79 -19.78 -0.90
N CYS A 136 -16.87 -18.50 -1.28
CA CYS A 136 -16.85 -17.42 -0.32
C CYS A 136 -18.23 -17.26 0.35
N PHE A 137 -18.28 -17.47 1.66
CA PHE A 137 -19.46 -17.23 2.49
C PHE A 137 -19.25 -16.08 3.47
N PHE A 138 -18.11 -15.41 3.40
CA PHE A 138 -17.79 -14.25 4.23
C PHE A 138 -18.42 -12.99 3.61
N PRO A 139 -19.04 -12.13 4.41
CA PRO A 139 -19.48 -10.82 3.92
C PRO A 139 -18.26 -9.93 3.65
N ASP A 140 -18.40 -9.04 2.66
CA ASP A 140 -17.44 -7.95 2.48
C ASP A 140 -17.45 -7.05 3.71
N THR A 141 -16.30 -6.48 4.03
CA THR A 141 -16.15 -5.56 5.17
C THR A 141 -15.50 -4.26 4.74
N CYS A 142 -15.83 -3.19 5.45
CA CYS A 142 -15.17 -1.91 5.28
C CYS A 142 -14.88 -1.29 6.64
N THR A 143 -13.63 -0.92 6.83
CA THR A 143 -13.15 -0.24 8.04
C THR A 143 -12.58 1.11 7.66
N ARG A 144 -12.95 2.14 8.41
CA ARG A 144 -12.38 3.48 8.37
C ARG A 144 -11.49 3.67 9.59
N THR A 145 -10.22 3.98 9.37
CA THR A 145 -9.29 4.39 10.43
C THR A 145 -8.99 5.87 10.30
N GLU A 146 -9.34 6.65 11.31
CA GLU A 146 -8.88 8.03 11.44
C GLU A 146 -7.67 8.07 12.35
N SER A 147 -6.63 8.79 11.95
CA SER A 147 -5.39 8.92 12.70
C SER A 147 -5.06 10.38 12.98
N THR A 148 -4.60 10.66 14.20
CA THR A 148 -3.90 11.90 14.54
C THR A 148 -2.54 11.56 15.10
N SER A 149 -1.51 12.26 14.67
CA SER A 149 -0.15 12.01 15.11
C SER A 149 0.57 13.28 15.53
N VAL A 150 1.46 13.14 16.51
CA VAL A 150 2.35 14.19 16.97
C VAL A 150 3.79 13.69 16.93
N ARG A 151 4.69 14.47 16.33
CA ARG A 151 6.12 14.16 16.35
C ARG A 151 6.66 14.47 17.74
N ILE A 152 7.09 13.43 18.46
CA ILE A 152 7.59 13.52 19.84
C ILE A 152 9.13 13.45 19.92
N GLY A 153 9.80 13.15 18.81
CA GLY A 153 11.24 13.04 18.75
C GLY A 153 11.79 13.13 17.34
N VAL A 154 13.07 13.46 17.24
CA VAL A 154 13.83 13.37 16.00
C VAL A 154 14.09 11.90 15.65
N ASP A 155 14.44 11.64 14.40
CA ASP A 155 14.85 10.32 13.94
C ASP A 155 16.06 9.81 14.78
N PRO A 156 15.97 8.64 15.44
CA PRO A 156 17.06 8.08 16.24
C PRO A 156 18.22 7.53 15.39
N GLY A 157 18.13 7.54 14.06
CA GLY A 157 19.09 6.97 13.13
C GLY A 157 18.58 5.68 12.52
N CYS A 158 17.81 5.79 11.44
CA CYS A 158 17.36 4.69 10.61
C CYS A 158 18.57 3.89 10.06
N GLY A 159 18.67 2.62 10.47
CA GLY A 159 19.78 1.72 10.10
C GLY A 159 20.63 1.18 11.27
N GLN A 160 20.38 1.60 12.52
CA GLN A 160 21.05 1.03 13.71
C GLN A 160 20.09 0.36 14.70
N THR A 161 18.83 0.76 14.69
CA THR A 161 17.77 0.10 15.48
C THR A 161 16.97 -0.75 14.50
N PRO A 162 16.64 -2.02 14.81
CA PRO A 162 15.63 -2.74 14.05
C PRO A 162 14.34 -1.93 14.17
N VAL A 163 14.05 -1.11 13.16
CA VAL A 163 12.68 -0.75 12.86
C VAL A 163 12.03 -2.09 12.58
N ASP A 164 10.97 -2.44 13.31
CA ASP A 164 10.12 -3.53 12.84
C ASP A 164 9.86 -3.22 11.37
N SER A 165 10.11 -4.15 10.44
CA SER A 165 10.02 -3.90 8.98
C SER A 165 8.62 -3.50 8.49
N HIS A 166 7.71 -3.24 9.43
CA HIS A 166 6.30 -2.98 9.30
C HIS A 166 5.90 -1.62 9.96
N THR A 167 6.82 -0.74 10.39
CA THR A 167 6.65 0.55 11.14
C THR A 167 5.82 1.65 10.48
N TRP A 168 4.58 1.34 10.08
CA TRP A 168 3.65 2.32 9.52
C TRP A 168 2.27 2.23 10.16
N GLY A 169 2.25 2.16 11.51
CA GLY A 169 1.13 2.29 12.47
C GLY A 169 -0.28 1.91 11.99
N THR A 170 -0.84 2.65 11.05
CA THR A 170 -2.15 2.46 10.42
C THR A 170 -2.23 1.24 9.48
N LEU A 171 -1.19 0.96 8.69
CA LEU A 171 -1.07 -0.27 7.88
C LEU A 171 -0.82 -1.50 8.79
N LYS A 172 -0.12 -1.30 9.90
CA LYS A 172 0.15 -2.31 10.92
C LYS A 172 -1.10 -2.70 11.71
N SER A 173 -1.93 -1.72 12.07
CA SER A 173 -3.17 -1.96 12.83
C SER A 173 -4.22 -2.68 11.99
N SER A 174 -4.21 -2.47 10.67
CA SER A 174 -5.17 -3.07 9.73
C SER A 174 -4.81 -4.48 9.24
N TYR A 175 -3.53 -4.88 9.38
CA TYR A 175 -3.03 -6.21 8.99
C TYR A 175 -2.87 -7.19 10.17
N ARG A 176 -3.16 -6.78 11.42
CA ARG A 176 -3.15 -7.67 12.60
C ARG A 176 -4.50 -8.32 12.84
#